data_AF-A0A1P8WJB4-F1
#
_entry.id   AF-A0A1P8WJB4-F1
#
_cell.length_a   1.000
_cell.length_b   1.000
_cell.length_c   1.000
_cell.angle_alpha   90.00
_cell.angle_beta   90.00
_cell.angle_gamma   90.00
#
_symmetry.space_group_name_H-M   'P 1'
#
loop_
_entity.id
_entity.type
_entity.pdbx_description
1 polymer ?
#
loop_
_entity_poly.entity_id
_entity_poly.type
_entity_poly.pdbx_seq_one_letter_code
_entity_poly.pdbx_strand_id
1 'polypeptide(L)'
;MRTPVPPFEPGEEAAKDVPDALLQLIRARIAADEHFDLVACVWFDETLRVCRHYDLRPDACRRFEVSSDPCRMSRWDVGIDV
;
A
#
# COMPACT_ATOMS: atom_id res chain seq x y z
N MET A 1 -14.05 -6.40 -4.78
CA MET A 1 -12.70 -6.87 -4.35
C MET A 1 -11.97 -5.63 -3.88
N ARG A 2 -11.62 -5.51 -2.60
CA ARG A 2 -10.85 -4.36 -2.10
C ARG A 2 -9.46 -4.42 -2.71
N THR A 3 -8.79 -3.28 -2.87
CA THR A 3 -7.36 -3.30 -3.20
C THR A 3 -6.61 -3.48 -1.88
N PRO A 4 -6.08 -4.69 -1.57
CA PRO A 4 -5.19 -4.86 -0.43
C PRO A 4 -3.98 -3.94 -0.59
N VAL A 5 -3.15 -3.78 0.45
CA VAL A 5 -1.79 -3.27 0.20
C VAL A 5 -1.21 -4.10 -0.94
N PRO A 6 -0.74 -3.46 -2.04
CA PRO A 6 -0.28 -4.23 -3.18
C PRO A 6 0.76 -5.23 -2.68
N PRO A 7 0.57 -6.53 -2.94
CA PRO A 7 1.47 -7.53 -2.39
C PRO A 7 2.84 -7.37 -3.03
N PHE A 8 3.89 -7.63 -2.25
CA PHE A 8 5.17 -7.97 -2.82
C PHE A 8 5.06 -9.29 -3.57
N GLU A 9 5.68 -9.38 -4.74
CA GLU A 9 5.93 -10.67 -5.36
C GLU A 9 6.91 -11.49 -4.50
N PRO A 10 6.90 -12.83 -4.53
CA PRO A 10 7.75 -13.63 -3.65
C PRO A 10 9.25 -13.25 -3.72
N GLY A 11 9.81 -12.80 -2.60
CA GLY A 11 11.23 -12.42 -2.48
C GLY A 11 11.55 -10.99 -2.94
N GLU A 12 10.56 -10.24 -3.42
CA GLU A 12 10.71 -8.86 -3.86
C GLU A 12 11.13 -7.94 -2.70
N GLU A 13 10.56 -8.16 -1.52
CA GLU A 13 10.88 -7.40 -0.31
C GLU A 13 12.35 -7.54 0.11
N ALA A 14 12.92 -8.73 -0.09
CA ALA A 14 14.33 -8.99 0.18
C ALA A 14 15.21 -8.36 -0.91
N ALA A 15 14.82 -8.47 -2.18
CA ALA A 15 15.57 -7.89 -3.30
C ALA A 15 15.62 -6.35 -3.26
N LYS A 16 14.63 -5.70 -2.63
CA LYS A 16 14.57 -4.25 -2.44
C LYS A 16 15.12 -3.80 -1.08
N ASP A 17 15.69 -4.69 -0.27
CA ASP A 17 16.20 -4.40 1.07
C ASP A 17 15.18 -3.63 1.95
N VAL A 18 13.91 -4.05 1.92
CA VAL A 18 12.83 -3.36 2.65
C VAL A 18 13.09 -3.46 4.15
N PRO A 19 13.17 -2.34 4.90
CA PRO A 19 13.46 -2.38 6.33
C PRO A 19 12.38 -3.11 7.12
N ASP A 20 12.78 -3.85 8.17
CA ASP A 20 11.86 -4.60 9.03
C ASP A 20 10.74 -3.75 9.62
N ALA A 21 11.04 -2.51 10.01
CA ALA A 21 10.04 -1.58 10.53
C ALA A 21 8.92 -1.29 9.50
N LEU A 22 9.28 -1.17 8.22
CA LEU A 22 8.31 -0.97 7.15
C LEU A 22 7.55 -2.27 6.84
N LEU A 23 8.23 -3.42 6.87
CA LEU A 23 7.58 -4.73 6.73
C LEU A 23 6.53 -4.98 7.82
N GLN A 24 6.81 -4.58 9.06
CA GLN A 24 5.85 -4.69 10.16
C GLN A 24 4.57 -3.88 9.88
N LEU A 25 4.69 -2.64 9.39
CA LEU A 25 3.54 -1.82 9.01
C LEU A 25 2.71 -2.46 7.89
N ILE A 26 3.40 -3.03 6.89
CA ILE A 26 2.75 -3.72 5.76
C ILE A 26 2.00 -4.96 6.23
N ARG A 27 2.64 -5.81 7.07
CA ARG A 27 2.03 -7.01 7.65
C ARG A 27 0.82 -6.67 8.52
N ALA A 28 0.92 -5.65 9.38
CA ALA A 28 -0.18 -5.21 10.22
C ALA A 28 -1.39 -4.76 9.37
N ARG A 29 -1.13 -4.08 8.26
CA ARG A 29 -2.17 -3.65 7.33
C ARG A 29 -2.81 -4.82 6.58
N ILE A 30 -2.02 -5.81 6.14
CA ILE A 30 -2.56 -7.03 5.50
C ILE A 30 -3.49 -7.76 6.47
N ALA A 31 -3.05 -7.95 7.72
CA ALA A 31 -3.88 -8.57 8.75
C ALA A 31 -5.19 -7.80 9.02
N ALA A 32 -5.13 -6.46 9.05
CA ALA A 32 -6.34 -5.64 9.18
C ALA A 32 -7.31 -5.81 7.98
N ASP A 33 -6.78 -5.92 6.76
CA ASP A 33 -7.60 -6.16 5.57
C ASP A 33 -8.26 -7.55 5.59
N GLU A 34 -7.57 -8.59 6.09
CA GLU A 34 -8.13 -9.93 6.33
C GLU A 34 -9.29 -9.91 7.35
N HIS A 35 -9.27 -8.97 8.28
CA HIS A 35 -10.35 -8.71 9.24
C HIS A 35 -11.42 -7.75 8.73
N PHE A 36 -11.37 -7.35 7.46
CA PHE A 36 -12.29 -6.40 6.83
C PHE A 36 -12.26 -4.98 7.41
N ASP A 37 -11.21 -4.61 8.15
CA ASP A 37 -11.04 -3.24 8.64
C ASP A 37 -10.72 -2.27 7.49
N LEU A 38 -11.16 -1.02 7.62
CA LEU A 38 -10.87 0.04 6.67
C LEU A 38 -9.63 0.79 7.13
N VAL A 39 -8.59 0.74 6.31
CA VAL A 39 -7.25 1.19 6.69
C VAL A 39 -6.59 1.90 5.50
N ALA A 40 -5.84 2.96 5.79
CA ALA A 40 -5.23 3.81 4.76
C ALA A 40 -3.97 3.19 4.16
N CYS A 41 -3.74 3.43 2.86
CA CYS A 41 -2.60 2.89 2.12
C CYS A 41 -1.26 3.22 2.80
N VAL A 42 -0.49 2.20 3.18
CA VAL A 42 0.81 2.37 3.88
C VAL A 42 1.86 3.11 3.05
N TRP A 43 1.69 3.12 1.73
CA TRP A 43 2.57 3.79 0.77
C TRP A 43 2.17 5.23 0.46
N PHE A 44 1.01 5.69 0.94
CA PHE A 44 0.52 7.03 0.71
C PHE A 44 0.78 7.90 1.94
N ASP A 45 1.33 9.09 1.73
CA ASP A 45 1.41 10.13 2.74
C ASP A 45 0.17 11.01 2.62
N GLU A 46 -0.69 10.94 3.64
CA GLU A 46 -1.98 11.67 3.66
C GLU A 46 -1.80 13.17 3.82
N THR A 47 -0.73 13.60 4.49
CA THR A 47 -0.47 15.02 4.77
C THR A 47 0.03 15.70 3.50
N LEU A 48 1.01 15.08 2.85
CA LEU A 48 1.64 15.62 1.63
C LEU A 48 0.90 15.22 0.36
N ARG A 49 -0.06 14.30 0.44
CA ARG A 49 -0.82 13.71 -0.67
C ARG A 49 0.07 13.13 -1.79
N VAL A 50 1.19 12.53 -1.40
CA VAL A 50 2.13 11.87 -2.33
C VAL A 50 2.43 10.45 -1.88
N CYS A 51 2.86 9.58 -2.79
CA CYS A 51 3.39 8.29 -2.37
C CYS A 51 4.76 8.47 -1.70
N ARG A 52 5.12 7.55 -0.80
CA ARG A 52 6.43 7.48 -0.13
C ARG A 52 7.15 6.19 -0.46
N HIS A 53 8.45 6.16 -0.16
CA HIS A 53 9.32 4.99 -0.33
C HIS A 53 9.32 4.43 -1.76
N TYR A 54 9.37 5.30 -2.77
CA TYR A 54 9.17 4.93 -4.19
C TYR A 54 9.97 3.71 -4.65
N ASP A 55 11.23 3.58 -4.20
CA ASP A 55 12.12 2.49 -4.58
C ASP A 55 11.83 1.17 -3.86
N LEU A 56 11.20 1.25 -2.69
CA LEU A 56 10.84 0.10 -1.85
C LEU A 56 9.42 -0.41 -2.11
N ARG A 57 8.63 0.31 -2.91
CA ARG A 57 7.26 -0.10 -3.23
C ARG A 57 7.27 -1.40 -4.04
N PRO A 58 6.26 -2.26 -3.83
CA PRO A 58 6.06 -3.45 -4.64
C PRO A 58 5.79 -3.07 -6.09
N ASP A 59 6.15 -3.93 -7.02
CA ASP A 59 6.01 -3.73 -8.45
C ASP A 59 4.53 -3.69 -8.85
N ALA A 60 3.65 -4.31 -8.04
CA ALA A 60 2.21 -4.11 -8.13
C ALA A 60 1.82 -2.62 -8.07
N CYS A 61 2.45 -1.79 -7.24
CA CYS A 61 2.20 -0.34 -7.22
C CYS A 61 2.56 0.35 -8.55
N ARG A 62 3.44 -0.24 -9.37
CA ARG A 62 3.87 0.30 -10.67
C ARG A 62 3.00 -0.18 -11.84
N ARG A 63 2.25 -1.27 -11.64
CA ARG A 63 1.33 -1.82 -12.64
C ARG A 63 0.06 -1.00 -12.78
N PHE A 64 -0.35 -0.31 -11.72
CA PHE A 64 -1.46 0.63 -11.78
C PHE A 64 -0.99 1.95 -12.39
N GLU A 65 -1.85 2.58 -13.20
CA GLU A 65 -1.71 4.00 -13.47
C GLU A 65 -1.84 4.74 -12.13
N VAL A 66 -0.87 5.60 -11.82
CA VAL A 66 -0.84 6.33 -10.54
C VAL A 66 -2.12 7.14 -10.41
N SER A 67 -2.77 7.01 -9.25
CA SER A 67 -4.06 7.65 -8.97
C SER A 67 -5.23 7.18 -9.84
N SER A 68 -5.13 6.07 -10.58
CA SER A 68 -6.31 5.39 -11.15
C SER A 68 -7.27 4.90 -10.06
N ASP A 69 -8.51 4.54 -10.43
CA ASP A 69 -9.51 4.04 -9.48
C ASP A 69 -8.99 2.89 -8.60
N PRO A 70 -8.33 1.84 -9.13
CA PRO A 70 -7.76 0.77 -8.30
C PRO A 70 -6.71 1.26 -7.28
N CYS A 71 -5.94 2.29 -7.63
CA CYS A 71 -4.96 2.92 -6.74
C CYS A 71 -5.64 3.71 -5.61
N ARG A 72 -6.78 4.34 -5.90
CA ARG A 72 -7.53 5.21 -4.98
C ARG A 72 -8.47 4.48 -4.04
N MET A 73 -8.89 3.25 -4.35
CA MET A 73 -9.89 2.50 -3.54
C MET A 73 -9.58 2.52 -2.04
N SER A 74 -8.36 2.15 -1.65
CA SER A 74 -7.94 2.13 -0.24
C SER A 74 -7.91 3.50 0.44
N ARG A 75 -7.94 4.60 -0.32
CA ARG A 75 -8.01 5.99 0.18
C ARG A 75 -9.46 6.46 0.26
N TRP A 76 -10.32 6.05 -0.67
CA TRP A 76 -11.76 6.28 -0.62
C TRP A 76 -12.40 5.61 0.60
N ASP A 77 -12.02 4.36 0.87
CA ASP A 77 -12.55 3.55 1.98
C ASP A 77 -12.38 4.22 3.35
N VAL A 78 -11.40 5.10 3.50
CA VAL A 78 -11.10 5.84 4.75
C VAL A 78 -11.29 7.35 4.61
N GLY A 79 -11.89 7.82 3.50
CA GLY A 79 -12.24 9.24 3.29
C GLY A 79 -11.08 10.19 2.98
N ILE A 80 -9.93 9.69 2.52
CA ILE A 80 -8.75 10.51 2.16
C ILE A 80 -8.90 11.17 0.78
N ASP A 81 -9.36 10.39 -0.19
CA ASP A 81 -9.74 10.88 -1.52
C ASP A 81 -11.28 10.94 -1.53
N VAL A 82 -11.85 12.04 -2.02
CA VAL A 82 -13.31 12.27 -2.18
C VAL A 82 -13.60 12.85 -3.55
#